data_AF-A0A1D2W7A2-F1
#
_entry.id   AF-A0A1D2W7A2-F1
#
_cell.length_a   1.000
_cell.length_b   1.000
_cell.length_c   1.000
_cell.angle_alpha   90.00
_cell.angle_beta   90.00
_cell.angle_gamma   90.00
#
_symmetry.space_group_name_H-M   'P 1'
#
loop_
_entity.id
_entity.type
_entity.pdbx_description
1 polymer ?
#
loop_
_entity_poly.entity_id
_entity_poly.type
_entity_poly.pdbx_seq_one_letter_code
_entity_poly.pdbx_strand_id
1 'polypeptide(L)'
;MNSFFYLDTNICIDRLFGNDSKAMEATFEKMNNANELCISEYVVGEFIRTVLFDCCALHTIILEEENMTDVYRRIRKMCSHENKCLNRKGSRYNLILKNMDYPAPQNRRRTLAILSNDIRFLKKKFSLGLRVLPSSVNCKLPLQKPKKDNGRFKIEIHCESNFDKVNCSLKDFMSNELSFLQTIASGSGINEAFEDLRELISKISDGSLQSCALSHCKLLGDSIILKDCPSCYTLISRDYHLKLLSDIIGQKADYIEKAEKPKC
;
A
#
# COMPACT_ATOMS: atom_id res chain seq x y z
N MET A 1 -21.26 0.53 -22.51
CA MET A 1 -21.13 -0.38 -21.35
C MET A 1 -20.62 0.45 -20.20
N ASN A 2 -21.19 0.30 -19.00
CA ASN A 2 -20.66 0.98 -17.83
C ASN A 2 -19.33 0.34 -17.41
N SER A 3 -18.30 1.15 -17.21
CA SER A 3 -16.97 0.73 -16.76
C SER A 3 -16.74 1.18 -15.32
N PHE A 4 -16.74 0.22 -14.41
CA PHE A 4 -16.49 0.43 -12.98
C PHE A 4 -15.18 -0.24 -12.58
N PHE A 5 -14.25 0.54 -12.03
CA PHE A 5 -12.93 0.04 -11.65
C PHE A 5 -12.66 0.20 -10.17
N TYR A 6 -12.18 -0.89 -9.56
CA TYR A 6 -11.68 -0.90 -8.20
C TYR A 6 -10.15 -0.94 -8.26
N LEU A 7 -9.48 -0.03 -7.58
CA LEU A 7 -8.02 0.12 -7.68
C LEU A 7 -7.33 -0.41 -6.43
N ASP A 8 -6.29 -1.21 -6.59
CA ASP A 8 -5.43 -1.57 -5.46
C ASP A 8 -4.51 -0.39 -5.04
N THR A 9 -3.78 -0.59 -3.95
CA THR A 9 -2.85 0.42 -3.41
C THR A 9 -1.73 0.77 -4.39
N ASN A 10 -1.20 -0.21 -5.13
CA ASN A 10 -0.08 0.01 -6.04
C ASN A 10 -0.50 0.86 -7.24
N ILE A 11 -1.66 0.61 -7.83
CA ILE A 11 -2.23 1.41 -8.93
C ILE A 11 -2.46 2.84 -8.48
N CYS A 12 -2.99 3.04 -7.27
CA CYS A 12 -3.21 4.38 -6.73
C CYS A 12 -1.90 5.13 -6.46
N ILE A 13 -0.84 4.42 -6.05
CA ILE A 13 0.50 4.99 -5.92
C ILE A 13 1.03 5.42 -7.29
N ASP A 14 0.91 4.60 -8.34
CA ASP A 14 1.36 5.01 -9.67
C ASP A 14 0.58 6.20 -10.21
N ARG A 15 -0.73 6.25 -9.98
CA ARG A 15 -1.58 7.38 -10.39
C ARG A 15 -1.13 8.68 -9.72
N LEU A 16 -0.53 8.60 -8.53
CA LEU A 16 -0.08 9.75 -7.75
C LEU A 16 1.35 10.21 -8.10
N PHE A 17 2.27 9.26 -8.31
CA PHE A 17 3.70 9.55 -8.51
C PHE A 17 4.16 9.45 -9.97
N GLY A 18 3.26 9.07 -10.88
CA GLY A 18 3.59 8.79 -12.27
C GLY A 18 4.28 7.43 -12.43
N ASN A 19 3.96 6.75 -13.53
CA ASN A 19 4.70 5.57 -13.98
C ASN A 19 4.73 5.57 -15.50
N ASP A 20 5.91 5.84 -16.06
CA ASP A 20 6.11 6.08 -17.50
C ASP A 20 6.15 4.79 -18.34
N SER A 21 5.46 3.74 -17.90
CA SER A 21 5.34 2.52 -18.70
C SER A 21 4.16 2.64 -19.65
N LYS A 22 4.35 2.29 -20.93
CA LYS A 22 3.28 2.28 -21.94
C LYS A 22 2.04 1.48 -21.50
N ALA A 23 2.25 0.39 -20.76
CA ALA A 23 1.17 -0.42 -20.20
C ALA A 23 0.36 0.36 -19.15
N MET A 24 1.01 1.20 -18.36
CA MET A 24 0.33 2.08 -17.42
C MET A 24 -0.38 3.24 -18.12
N GLU A 25 0.20 3.82 -19.17
CA GLU A 25 -0.46 4.87 -19.97
C GLU A 25 -1.82 4.40 -20.52
N ALA A 26 -1.85 3.24 -21.18
CA ALA A 26 -3.09 2.66 -21.68
C ALA A 26 -4.12 2.37 -20.55
N THR A 27 -3.63 2.01 -19.36
CA THR A 27 -4.49 1.80 -18.19
C THR A 27 -5.03 3.13 -17.66
N PHE A 28 -4.22 4.19 -17.62
CA PHE A 28 -4.68 5.53 -17.25
C PHE A 28 -5.73 6.05 -18.23
N GLU A 29 -5.57 5.81 -19.53
CA GLU A 29 -6.58 6.14 -20.53
C GLU A 29 -7.90 5.40 -20.29
N LYS A 30 -7.86 4.09 -20.01
CA LYS A 30 -9.05 3.31 -19.64
C LYS A 30 -9.72 3.89 -18.40
N MET A 31 -8.95 4.21 -17.36
CA MET A 31 -9.47 4.74 -16.09
C MET A 31 -10.05 6.15 -16.23
N ASN A 32 -9.47 7.01 -17.08
CA ASN A 32 -10.00 8.35 -17.37
C ASN A 32 -11.36 8.31 -18.07
N ASN A 33 -11.64 7.23 -18.80
CA ASN A 33 -12.92 6.98 -19.47
C ASN A 33 -13.88 6.12 -18.64
N ALA A 34 -13.53 5.80 -17.38
CA ALA A 34 -14.37 5.00 -16.51
C ALA A 34 -15.56 5.79 -15.97
N ASN A 35 -16.69 5.11 -15.74
CA ASN A 35 -17.84 5.73 -15.07
C ASN A 35 -17.57 5.97 -13.58
N GLU A 36 -16.86 5.05 -12.93
CA GLU A 36 -16.48 5.21 -11.53
C GLU A 36 -15.14 4.52 -11.26
N LEU A 37 -14.31 5.20 -10.48
CA LEU A 37 -13.09 4.65 -9.89
C LEU A 37 -13.30 4.61 -8.38
N CYS A 38 -13.05 3.46 -7.76
CA CYS A 38 -13.18 3.31 -6.32
C CYS A 38 -11.98 2.60 -5.69
N ILE A 39 -11.85 2.79 -4.38
CA ILE A 39 -10.90 2.12 -3.49
C ILE A 39 -11.61 1.86 -2.16
N SER A 40 -11.10 0.96 -1.33
CA SER A 40 -11.59 0.85 0.05
C SER A 40 -10.81 1.71 1.04
N GLU A 41 -11.37 1.90 2.23
CA GLU A 41 -10.67 2.43 3.39
C GLU A 41 -9.40 1.63 3.72
N TYR A 42 -9.38 0.32 3.47
CA TYR A 42 -8.18 -0.50 3.69
C TYR A 42 -7.04 -0.07 2.76
N VAL A 43 -7.33 0.17 1.47
CA VAL A 43 -6.35 0.71 0.49
C VAL A 43 -5.79 2.06 0.96
N VAL A 44 -6.64 2.93 1.53
CA VAL A 44 -6.18 4.19 2.15
C VAL A 44 -5.28 3.92 3.36
N GLY A 45 -5.62 2.93 4.19
CA GLY A 45 -4.80 2.50 5.32
C GLY A 45 -3.44 1.95 4.89
N GLU A 46 -3.39 1.17 3.81
CA GLU A 46 -2.16 0.67 3.22
C GLU A 46 -1.27 1.80 2.71
N PHE A 47 -1.87 2.78 2.05
CA PHE A 47 -1.16 3.98 1.63
C PHE A 47 -0.56 4.75 2.81
N ILE A 48 -1.32 4.88 3.90
CA ILE A 48 -0.86 5.56 5.12
C ILE A 48 0.32 4.83 5.76
N ARG A 49 0.21 3.50 5.99
CA ARG A 49 1.29 2.70 6.63
C ARG A 49 2.55 2.60 5.79
N THR A 50 2.45 2.81 4.48
CA THR A 50 3.58 2.70 3.56
C THR A 50 4.12 4.07 3.18
N VAL A 51 3.48 4.72 2.21
CA VAL A 51 3.98 5.94 1.58
C VAL A 51 3.94 7.12 2.54
N LEU A 52 2.81 7.38 3.21
CA LEU A 52 2.71 8.57 4.06
C LEU A 52 3.65 8.47 5.27
N PHE A 53 3.76 7.29 5.87
CA PHE A 53 4.74 7.01 6.92
C PHE A 53 6.17 7.21 6.42
N ASP A 54 6.49 6.71 5.23
CA ASP A 54 7.81 6.88 4.61
C ASP A 54 8.11 8.35 4.26
N CYS A 55 7.14 9.14 3.84
CA CYS A 55 7.31 10.59 3.67
C CYS A 55 7.70 11.26 4.99
N CYS A 56 7.06 10.89 6.12
CA CYS A 56 7.40 11.43 7.44
C CYS A 56 8.82 11.03 7.87
N ALA A 57 9.20 9.77 7.64
CA ALA A 57 10.53 9.28 7.94
C ALA A 57 11.61 9.93 7.06
N LEU A 58 11.35 10.08 5.76
CA LEU A 58 12.23 10.77 4.82
C LEU A 58 12.40 12.25 5.19
N HIS A 59 11.34 12.92 5.59
CA HIS A 59 11.41 14.30 6.09
C HIS A 59 12.36 14.40 7.29
N THR A 60 12.29 13.45 8.22
CA THR A 60 13.20 13.40 9.37
C THR A 60 14.64 13.19 8.94
N ILE A 61 14.90 12.30 7.98
CA ILE A 61 16.25 12.11 7.41
C ILE A 61 16.77 13.42 6.82
N ILE A 62 15.99 14.09 5.95
CA ILE A 62 16.42 15.36 5.32
C ILE A 62 16.66 16.45 6.38
N LEU A 63 15.90 16.44 7.48
CA LEU A 63 16.10 17.37 8.57
C LEU A 63 17.40 17.10 9.35
N GLU A 64 17.80 15.84 9.49
CA GLU A 64 18.99 15.43 10.26
C GLU A 64 20.30 15.59 9.48
N GLU A 65 20.28 15.38 8.15
CA GLU A 65 21.49 15.51 7.33
C GLU A 65 21.78 16.99 6.99
N GLU A 66 23.06 17.33 6.81
CA GLU A 66 23.49 18.70 6.53
C GLU A 66 23.07 19.16 5.11
N ASN A 67 23.17 18.25 4.13
CA ASN A 67 22.96 18.51 2.72
C ASN A 67 22.27 17.32 2.00
N MET A 68 21.81 17.54 0.77
CA MET A 68 21.09 16.51 0.00
C MET A 68 21.98 15.36 -0.50
N THR A 69 23.29 15.58 -0.63
CA THR A 69 24.25 14.53 -0.98
C THR A 69 24.31 13.45 0.10
N ASP A 70 24.30 13.85 1.37
CA ASP A 70 24.29 12.93 2.51
C ASP A 70 22.98 12.17 2.64
N VAL A 71 21.84 12.85 2.44
CA VAL A 71 20.52 12.20 2.34
C VAL A 71 20.56 11.10 1.29
N TYR A 72 21.05 11.41 0.08
CA TYR A 72 21.10 10.44 -1.01
C TYR A 72 22.05 9.27 -0.70
N ARG A 73 23.22 9.55 -0.12
CA ARG A 73 24.16 8.50 0.32
C ARG A 73 23.52 7.55 1.33
N ARG A 74 22.76 8.08 2.29
CA ARG A 74 22.01 7.27 3.27
C ARG A 74 20.94 6.41 2.61
N ILE A 75 20.17 6.97 1.68
CA ILE A 75 19.13 6.23 0.94
C ILE A 75 19.74 5.15 0.05
N ARG A 76 20.86 5.44 -0.64
CA ARG A 76 21.56 4.47 -1.49
C ARG A 76 22.03 3.25 -0.69
N LYS A 77 22.57 3.46 0.52
CA LYS A 77 22.92 2.36 1.44
C LYS A 77 21.72 1.49 1.80
N MET A 78 20.53 2.08 1.94
CA MET A 78 19.30 1.31 2.16
C MET A 78 18.92 0.49 0.91
N CYS A 79 19.04 1.07 -0.29
CA CYS A 79 18.78 0.38 -1.56
C CYS A 79 19.75 -0.76 -1.88
N SER A 80 20.97 -0.75 -1.35
CA SER A 80 21.95 -1.82 -1.55
C SER A 80 21.93 -2.85 -0.41
N HIS A 81 21.03 -2.70 0.57
CA HIS A 81 21.00 -3.59 1.72
C HIS A 81 20.41 -4.96 1.35
N GLU A 82 21.01 -6.03 1.85
CA GLU A 82 20.52 -7.42 1.70
C GLU A 82 19.12 -7.63 2.30
N ASN A 83 18.75 -6.83 3.31
CA ASN A 83 17.43 -6.87 3.90
C ASN A 83 16.41 -6.29 2.91
N LYS A 84 15.59 -7.16 2.32
CA LYS A 84 14.56 -6.79 1.33
C LYS A 84 13.59 -5.70 1.82
N CYS A 85 13.30 -5.62 3.12
CA CYS A 85 12.41 -4.59 3.67
C CYS A 85 13.08 -3.21 3.62
N LEU A 86 14.35 -3.11 4.04
CA LEU A 86 15.14 -1.88 3.96
C LEU A 86 15.38 -1.45 2.51
N ASN A 87 15.66 -2.41 1.63
CA ASN A 87 15.80 -2.19 0.19
C ASN A 87 14.54 -1.56 -0.43
N ARG A 88 13.37 -2.15 -0.14
CA ARG A 88 12.07 -1.62 -0.60
C ARG A 88 11.80 -0.23 -0.05
N LYS A 89 12.16 0.03 1.21
CA LYS A 89 12.02 1.35 1.85
C LYS A 89 12.90 2.41 1.18
N GLY A 90 14.18 2.10 0.94
CA GLY A 90 15.07 2.97 0.18
C GLY A 90 14.56 3.26 -1.23
N SER A 91 14.03 2.24 -1.93
CA SER A 91 13.43 2.40 -3.25
C SER A 91 12.23 3.35 -3.25
N ARG A 92 11.37 3.29 -2.21
CA ARG A 92 10.25 4.23 -2.06
C ARG A 92 10.73 5.65 -1.74
N TYR A 93 11.77 5.81 -0.94
CA TYR A 93 12.37 7.13 -0.70
C TYR A 93 12.90 7.75 -1.99
N ASN A 94 13.56 6.96 -2.84
CA ASN A 94 13.97 7.43 -4.17
C ASN A 94 12.79 7.83 -5.06
N LEU A 95 11.69 7.06 -5.04
CA LEU A 95 10.47 7.42 -5.77
C LEU A 95 9.91 8.77 -5.30
N ILE A 96 9.79 8.97 -3.98
CA ILE A 96 9.30 10.21 -3.38
C ILE A 96 10.23 11.39 -3.76
N LEU A 97 11.54 11.21 -3.68
CA LEU A 97 12.52 12.24 -4.06
C LEU A 97 12.44 12.60 -5.56
N LYS A 98 12.32 11.59 -6.45
CA LYS A 98 12.17 11.81 -7.88
C LYS A 98 10.93 12.62 -8.23
N ASN A 99 9.81 12.36 -7.55
CA ASN A 99 8.58 13.13 -7.74
C ASN A 99 8.68 14.59 -7.24
N MET A 100 9.75 14.94 -6.54
CA MET A 100 10.08 16.31 -6.16
C MET A 100 11.20 16.89 -7.05
N ASP A 101 11.43 16.33 -8.24
CA ASP A 101 12.47 16.70 -9.22
C ASP A 101 13.92 16.49 -8.74
N TYR A 102 14.16 15.65 -7.72
CA TYR A 102 15.53 15.29 -7.33
C TYR A 102 16.09 14.19 -8.26
N PRO A 103 17.38 14.23 -8.71
CA PRO A 103 18.51 15.00 -8.18
C PRO A 103 18.81 16.34 -8.88
N ALA A 104 17.84 17.02 -9.48
CA ALA A 104 18.07 18.40 -9.91
C ALA A 104 18.56 19.25 -8.71
N PRO A 105 19.35 20.33 -8.92
CA PRO A 105 19.94 21.12 -7.85
C PRO A 105 18.88 21.84 -7.01
N GLN A 106 18.24 21.11 -6.10
CA GLN A 106 17.38 21.63 -5.07
C GLN A 106 18.17 21.72 -3.77
N ASN A 107 18.11 22.88 -3.12
CA ASN A 107 18.64 22.99 -1.77
C ASN A 107 17.72 22.25 -0.79
N ARG A 108 18.32 21.76 0.30
CA ARG A 108 17.65 21.03 1.39
C ARG A 108 16.38 21.73 1.89
N ARG A 109 16.40 23.07 1.97
CA ARG A 109 15.25 23.89 2.43
C ARG A 109 14.05 23.75 1.50
N ARG A 110 14.25 23.79 0.18
CA ARG A 110 13.18 23.61 -0.82
C ARG A 110 12.59 22.20 -0.73
N THR A 111 13.43 21.17 -0.64
CA THR A 111 12.96 19.77 -0.51
C THR A 111 12.14 19.56 0.76
N LEU A 112 12.57 20.11 1.91
CA LEU A 112 11.81 20.06 3.15
C LEU A 112 10.44 20.77 3.03
N ALA A 113 10.39 21.91 2.34
CA ALA A 113 9.14 22.65 2.13
C ALA A 113 8.15 21.87 1.25
N ILE A 114 8.62 21.28 0.14
CA ILE A 114 7.80 20.45 -0.74
C ILE A 114 7.30 19.22 0.02
N LEU A 115 8.19 18.48 0.68
CA LEU A 115 7.81 17.27 1.40
C LEU A 115 6.88 17.57 2.59
N SER A 116 7.06 18.69 3.28
CA SER A 116 6.12 19.16 4.31
C SER A 116 4.74 19.44 3.75
N ASN A 117 4.66 19.97 2.53
CA ASN A 117 3.38 20.21 1.86
C ASN A 117 2.73 18.89 1.46
N ASP A 118 3.52 17.99 0.85
CA ASP A 118 3.04 16.68 0.48
C ASP A 118 2.52 15.91 1.68
N ILE A 119 3.27 15.78 2.79
CA ILE A 119 2.79 15.08 4.00
C ILE A 119 1.40 15.56 4.46
N ARG A 120 1.08 16.85 4.33
CA ARG A 120 -0.23 17.40 4.73
C ARG A 120 -1.35 17.05 3.75
N PHE A 121 -1.06 16.99 2.45
CA PHE A 121 -2.06 16.89 1.40
C PHE A 121 -2.06 15.55 0.66
N LEU A 122 -1.09 14.68 0.90
CA LEU A 122 -0.87 13.47 0.11
C LEU A 122 -2.05 12.50 0.18
N LYS A 123 -2.64 12.32 1.37
CA LYS A 123 -3.87 11.52 1.52
C LYS A 123 -5.02 12.07 0.66
N LYS A 124 -5.19 13.39 0.63
CA LYS A 124 -6.22 14.03 -0.20
C LYS A 124 -5.92 13.85 -1.70
N LYS A 125 -4.65 14.00 -2.11
CA LYS A 125 -4.20 13.75 -3.48
C LYS A 125 -4.42 12.29 -3.90
N PHE A 126 -4.09 11.34 -3.02
CA PHE A 126 -4.26 9.90 -3.24
C PHE A 126 -5.70 9.51 -3.57
N SER A 127 -6.67 10.03 -2.81
CA SER A 127 -8.10 9.76 -3.00
C SER A 127 -8.78 10.69 -4.02
N LEU A 128 -8.06 11.62 -4.64
CA LEU A 128 -8.67 12.58 -5.57
C LEU A 128 -9.24 11.85 -6.79
N GLY A 129 -10.51 12.12 -7.09
CA GLY A 129 -11.25 11.49 -8.19
C GLY A 129 -11.67 10.04 -7.92
N LEU A 130 -11.54 9.56 -6.67
CA LEU A 130 -11.93 8.21 -6.27
C LEU A 130 -13.08 8.24 -5.27
N ARG A 131 -14.03 7.33 -5.43
CA ARG A 131 -14.97 6.97 -4.36
C ARG A 131 -14.27 6.06 -3.36
N VAL A 132 -14.29 6.43 -2.08
CA VAL A 132 -13.77 5.58 -1.01
C VAL A 132 -14.92 4.77 -0.40
N LEU A 133 -14.85 3.45 -0.51
CA LEU A 133 -15.80 2.50 0.04
C LEU A 133 -15.40 2.10 1.46
N PRO A 134 -16.36 1.83 2.37
CA PRO A 134 -16.07 1.21 3.66
C PRO A 134 -15.34 -0.12 3.46
N SER A 135 -14.38 -0.41 4.33
CA SER A 135 -13.69 -1.71 4.31
C SER A 135 -14.40 -2.74 5.19
N SER A 136 -14.34 -4.01 4.78
CA SER A 136 -14.65 -5.17 5.62
C SER A 136 -13.80 -5.22 6.90
N VAL A 137 -12.62 -4.60 6.88
CA VAL A 137 -11.80 -4.36 8.06
C VAL A 137 -11.97 -2.91 8.47
N ASN A 138 -12.78 -2.65 9.50
CA ASN A 138 -13.06 -1.32 10.07
C ASN A 138 -11.86 -0.75 10.87
N CYS A 139 -10.68 -0.71 10.22
CA CYS A 139 -9.44 -0.22 10.79
C CYS A 139 -9.52 1.29 10.97
N LYS A 140 -9.00 1.81 12.09
CA LYS A 140 -8.93 3.27 12.34
C LYS A 140 -7.73 3.95 11.69
N LEU A 141 -6.77 3.19 11.15
CA LEU A 141 -5.58 3.74 10.49
C LEU A 141 -5.91 4.74 9.35
N PRO A 142 -6.91 4.51 8.47
CA PRO A 142 -7.31 5.46 7.44
C PRO A 142 -7.69 6.83 7.99
N LEU A 143 -8.12 6.93 9.26
CA LEU A 143 -8.49 8.20 9.90
C LEU A 143 -7.28 8.98 10.43
N GLN A 144 -6.12 8.33 10.57
CA GLN A 144 -4.93 8.95 11.13
C GLN A 144 -4.39 10.05 10.21
N LYS A 145 -3.83 11.08 10.84
CA LYS A 145 -3.21 12.22 10.15
C LYS A 145 -1.81 12.45 10.71
N PRO A 146 -0.82 12.80 9.86
CA PRO A 146 0.49 13.21 10.35
C PRO A 146 0.36 14.44 11.26
N LYS A 147 1.04 14.39 12.39
CA LYS A 147 1.21 15.52 13.33
C LYS A 147 2.62 16.05 13.22
N LYS A 148 2.78 17.37 13.34
CA LYS A 148 4.10 18.01 13.37
C LYS A 148 4.48 18.27 14.82
N ASP A 149 5.66 17.82 15.23
CA ASP A 149 6.22 17.91 16.57
C ASP A 149 7.72 18.21 16.47
N ASN A 150 8.19 19.29 17.10
CA ASN A 150 9.60 19.74 17.06
C ASN A 150 10.21 19.75 15.65
N GLY A 151 9.45 20.29 14.68
CA GLY A 151 9.89 20.36 13.28
C GLY A 151 9.76 19.05 12.49
N ARG A 152 9.51 17.91 13.15
CA ARG A 152 9.39 16.58 12.53
C ARG A 152 7.92 16.22 12.31
N PHE A 153 7.64 15.40 11.30
CA PHE A 153 6.32 14.80 11.12
C PHE A 153 6.32 13.38 11.68
N LYS A 154 5.24 13.03 12.40
CA LYS A 154 5.00 11.68 12.91
C LYS A 154 3.57 11.29 12.58
N ILE A 155 3.36 10.03 12.24
CA ILE A 155 2.03 9.44 12.14
C ILE A 155 1.99 8.22 13.04
N GLU A 156 0.93 8.10 13.82
CA GLU A 156 0.79 7.03 14.79
C GLU A 156 0.19 5.80 14.11
N ILE A 157 0.96 4.70 14.11
CA ILE A 157 0.50 3.39 13.61
C ILE A 157 0.38 2.47 14.83
N HIS A 158 -0.78 2.47 15.47
CA HIS A 158 -1.02 1.72 16.71
C HIS A 158 -0.72 0.21 16.57
N CYS A 159 -0.86 -0.34 15.35
CA CYS A 159 -0.55 -1.75 15.06
C CYS A 159 0.93 -2.13 15.28
N GLU A 160 1.84 -1.15 15.28
CA GLU A 160 3.28 -1.35 15.55
C GLU A 160 3.64 -1.18 17.03
N SER A 161 2.75 -0.56 17.81
CA SER A 161 3.03 -0.07 19.17
C SER A 161 2.78 -1.10 20.27
N ASN A 162 2.46 -2.35 19.95
CA ASN A 162 1.94 -3.37 20.88
C ASN A 162 0.68 -2.96 21.67
N PHE A 163 0.09 -1.79 21.38
CA PHE A 163 -1.14 -1.31 22.01
C PHE A 163 -2.32 -2.15 21.50
N ASP A 164 -2.86 -2.95 22.41
CA ASP A 164 -4.19 -3.55 22.35
C ASP A 164 -4.51 -4.38 21.10
N LYS A 165 -3.62 -5.33 20.78
CA LYS A 165 -3.82 -6.39 19.75
C LYS A 165 -5.11 -7.21 19.93
N VAL A 166 -5.73 -7.11 21.10
CA VAL A 166 -6.98 -7.81 21.47
C VAL A 166 -8.21 -7.19 20.78
N ASN A 167 -8.20 -5.87 20.54
CA ASN A 167 -9.34 -5.11 19.99
C ASN A 167 -9.15 -4.73 18.51
N CYS A 168 -8.35 -5.50 17.77
CA CYS A 168 -8.14 -5.26 16.34
C CYS A 168 -9.31 -5.81 15.52
N SER A 169 -9.93 -4.96 14.69
CA SER A 169 -11.02 -5.34 13.77
C SER A 169 -10.62 -6.38 12.73
N LEU A 170 -9.32 -6.68 12.58
CA LEU A 170 -8.86 -7.81 11.77
C LEU A 170 -9.37 -9.14 12.35
N LYS A 171 -9.51 -9.26 13.67
CA LYS A 171 -10.04 -10.47 14.32
C LYS A 171 -11.47 -10.74 13.85
N ASP A 172 -12.30 -9.70 13.85
CA ASP A 172 -13.68 -9.78 13.41
C ASP A 172 -13.76 -10.18 11.93
N PHE A 173 -12.93 -9.60 11.08
CA PHE A 173 -12.82 -10.00 9.67
C PHE A 173 -12.46 -11.49 9.53
N MET A 174 -11.42 -11.96 10.23
CA MET A 174 -10.98 -13.35 10.16
C MET A 174 -12.06 -14.34 10.60
N SER A 175 -12.85 -13.99 11.60
CA SER A 175 -13.97 -14.81 12.08
C SER A 175 -15.20 -14.75 11.16
N ASN A 176 -15.57 -13.55 10.69
CA ASN A 176 -16.79 -13.36 9.88
C ASN A 176 -16.61 -13.83 8.44
N GLU A 177 -15.39 -13.78 7.90
CA GLU A 177 -15.07 -14.11 6.51
C GLU A 177 -14.32 -15.44 6.39
N LEU A 178 -14.45 -16.33 7.39
CA LEU A 178 -13.72 -17.60 7.42
C LEU A 178 -13.96 -18.47 6.18
N SER A 179 -15.20 -18.54 5.69
CA SER A 179 -15.54 -19.31 4.50
C SER A 179 -14.83 -18.79 3.25
N PHE A 180 -14.79 -17.46 3.07
CA PHE A 180 -14.06 -16.80 2.00
C PHE A 180 -12.56 -17.08 2.09
N LEU A 181 -11.97 -16.99 3.28
CA LEU A 181 -10.57 -17.30 3.52
C LEU A 181 -10.26 -18.78 3.24
N GLN A 182 -11.15 -19.70 3.61
CA GLN A 182 -11.00 -21.13 3.29
C GLN A 182 -11.05 -21.42 1.79
N THR A 183 -11.87 -20.69 1.02
CA THR A 183 -11.85 -20.75 -0.45
C THR A 183 -10.50 -20.33 -1.00
N ILE A 184 -9.94 -19.22 -0.51
CA ILE A 184 -8.58 -18.78 -0.89
C ILE A 184 -7.54 -19.85 -0.56
N ALA A 185 -7.54 -20.36 0.67
CA ALA A 185 -6.57 -21.35 1.10
C ALA A 185 -6.63 -22.62 0.23
N SER A 186 -7.83 -23.12 -0.04
CA SER A 186 -8.05 -24.33 -0.84
C SER A 186 -7.69 -24.11 -2.32
N GLY A 187 -8.11 -22.98 -2.91
CA GLY A 187 -7.83 -22.67 -4.31
C GLY A 187 -6.38 -22.30 -4.58
N SER A 188 -5.64 -21.82 -3.58
CA SER A 188 -4.21 -21.53 -3.71
C SER A 188 -3.34 -22.78 -3.89
N GLY A 189 -3.88 -23.97 -3.61
CA GLY A 189 -3.20 -25.25 -3.76
C GLY A 189 -1.87 -25.32 -3.01
N ILE A 190 -0.85 -25.93 -3.63
CA ILE A 190 0.52 -26.05 -3.09
C ILE A 190 1.44 -24.90 -3.51
N ASN A 191 0.90 -23.78 -3.99
CA ASN A 191 1.74 -22.66 -4.40
C ASN A 191 2.48 -22.08 -3.17
N GLU A 192 3.80 -22.15 -3.19
CA GLU A 192 4.69 -21.71 -2.09
C GLU A 192 4.50 -20.22 -1.74
N ALA A 193 4.12 -19.39 -2.71
CA ALA A 193 3.88 -17.96 -2.48
C ALA A 193 2.75 -17.66 -1.48
N PHE A 194 1.88 -18.65 -1.22
CA PHE A 194 0.75 -18.53 -0.30
C PHE A 194 0.87 -19.43 0.94
N GLU A 195 2.04 -20.01 1.21
CA GLU A 195 2.23 -20.91 2.37
C GLU A 195 1.91 -20.23 3.69
N ASP A 196 2.52 -19.07 3.97
CA ASP A 196 2.27 -18.27 5.18
C ASP A 196 0.78 -17.88 5.32
N LEU A 197 0.12 -17.59 4.20
CA LEU A 197 -1.29 -17.25 4.18
C LEU A 197 -2.15 -18.46 4.54
N ARG A 198 -1.87 -19.63 3.97
CA ARG A 198 -2.57 -20.88 4.30
C ARG A 198 -2.36 -21.27 5.76
N GLU A 199 -1.13 -21.17 6.27
CA GLU A 199 -0.83 -21.46 7.67
C GLU A 199 -1.63 -20.54 8.60
N LEU A 200 -1.68 -19.24 8.30
CA LEU A 200 -2.50 -18.28 9.06
C LEU A 200 -3.98 -18.65 9.01
N ILE A 201 -4.52 -19.01 7.84
CA ILE A 201 -5.93 -19.41 7.68
C ILE A 201 -6.25 -20.70 8.44
N SER A 202 -5.30 -21.65 8.49
CA SER A 202 -5.43 -22.86 9.31
C SER A 202 -5.54 -22.51 10.79
N LYS A 203 -4.66 -21.63 11.30
CA LYS A 203 -4.66 -21.17 12.70
C LYS A 203 -5.93 -20.40 13.09
N ILE A 204 -6.56 -19.73 12.13
CA ILE A 204 -7.86 -19.08 12.33
C ILE A 204 -8.95 -20.16 12.41
N SER A 205 -8.93 -21.13 11.49
CA SER A 205 -9.95 -22.18 11.38
C SER A 205 -10.01 -23.09 12.60
N ASP A 206 -8.86 -23.41 13.20
CA ASP A 206 -8.76 -24.28 14.39
C ASP A 206 -8.83 -23.50 15.73
N GLY A 207 -8.94 -22.17 15.68
CA GLY A 207 -9.02 -21.30 16.85
C GLY A 207 -7.69 -21.15 17.62
N SER A 208 -6.56 -21.62 17.08
CA SER A 208 -5.24 -21.51 17.72
C SER A 208 -4.62 -20.11 17.62
N LEU A 209 -5.19 -19.21 16.81
CA LEU A 209 -4.71 -17.83 16.69
C LEU A 209 -5.02 -16.99 17.94
N GLN A 210 -4.03 -16.85 18.83
CA GLN A 210 -4.19 -16.15 20.11
C GLN A 210 -4.22 -14.63 20.01
N SER A 211 -3.58 -14.02 18.99
CA SER A 211 -3.52 -12.57 18.85
C SER A 211 -3.39 -12.10 17.41
N CYS A 212 -3.82 -10.85 17.15
CA CYS A 212 -3.65 -10.19 15.87
C CYS A 212 -2.35 -9.38 15.86
N ALA A 213 -1.53 -9.54 14.81
CA ALA A 213 -0.32 -8.76 14.62
C ALA A 213 -0.35 -8.04 13.28
N LEU A 214 0.45 -6.98 13.13
CA LEU A 214 0.62 -6.28 11.86
C LEU A 214 1.07 -7.21 10.72
N SER A 215 1.86 -8.24 11.03
CA SER A 215 2.24 -9.29 10.07
C SER A 215 1.00 -9.97 9.47
N HIS A 216 -0.04 -10.24 10.27
CA HIS A 216 -1.28 -10.84 9.78
C HIS A 216 -2.03 -9.89 8.84
N CYS A 217 -2.09 -8.58 9.15
CA CYS A 217 -2.62 -7.59 8.20
C CYS A 217 -1.84 -7.58 6.87
N LYS A 218 -0.52 -7.78 6.91
CA LYS A 218 0.31 -7.81 5.69
C LYS A 218 0.04 -9.07 4.86
N LEU A 219 -0.15 -10.22 5.52
CA LEU A 219 -0.46 -11.49 4.84
C LEU A 219 -1.88 -11.49 4.24
N LEU A 220 -2.87 -10.96 4.98
CA LEU A 220 -4.27 -10.92 4.55
C LEU A 220 -4.59 -9.73 3.64
N GLY A 221 -3.63 -8.84 3.36
CA GLY A 221 -3.90 -7.57 2.67
C GLY A 221 -4.59 -7.76 1.33
N ASP A 222 -4.10 -8.68 0.51
CA ASP A 222 -4.68 -8.99 -0.79
C ASP A 222 -6.08 -9.59 -0.65
N SER A 223 -6.30 -10.47 0.33
CA SER A 223 -7.62 -11.05 0.63
C SER A 223 -8.63 -9.99 1.05
N ILE A 224 -8.21 -9.00 1.86
CA ILE A 224 -9.06 -7.88 2.29
C ILE A 224 -9.42 -6.99 1.09
N ILE A 225 -8.44 -6.65 0.25
CA ILE A 225 -8.66 -5.86 -0.97
C ILE A 225 -9.67 -6.54 -1.89
N LEU A 226 -9.55 -7.87 -2.05
CA LEU A 226 -10.50 -8.65 -2.84
C LEU A 226 -11.89 -8.68 -2.24
N LYS A 227 -11.99 -8.87 -0.93
CA LYS A 227 -13.28 -8.88 -0.23
C LYS A 227 -13.99 -7.52 -0.32
N ASP A 228 -13.23 -6.44 -0.30
CA ASP A 228 -13.74 -5.07 -0.40
C ASP A 228 -14.13 -4.69 -1.84
N CYS A 229 -13.64 -5.41 -2.86
CA CYS A 229 -13.96 -5.17 -4.26
C CYS A 229 -15.40 -5.60 -4.57
N PRO A 230 -16.30 -4.70 -4.98
CA PRO A 230 -17.65 -5.10 -5.34
C PRO A 230 -17.64 -5.98 -6.60
N SER A 231 -18.48 -7.01 -6.63
CA SER A 231 -18.52 -8.00 -7.73
C SER A 231 -18.81 -7.40 -9.12
N CYS A 232 -19.48 -6.23 -9.18
CA CYS A 232 -19.74 -5.52 -10.43
C CYS A 232 -18.58 -4.65 -10.92
N TYR A 233 -17.46 -4.60 -10.19
CA TYR A 233 -16.27 -3.83 -10.54
C TYR A 233 -15.19 -4.74 -11.14
N THR A 234 -14.37 -4.18 -12.01
CA THR A 234 -13.12 -4.84 -12.44
C THR A 234 -11.98 -4.34 -11.56
N LEU A 235 -11.29 -5.26 -10.88
CA LEU A 235 -10.11 -4.96 -10.07
C LEU A 235 -8.93 -4.63 -10.99
N ILE A 236 -8.30 -3.49 -10.82
CA ILE A 236 -7.09 -3.11 -11.54
C ILE A 236 -5.90 -3.31 -10.61
N SER A 237 -4.92 -4.09 -11.04
CA SER A 237 -3.76 -4.44 -10.22
C SER A 237 -2.50 -4.72 -11.03
N ARG A 238 -1.35 -4.63 -10.37
CA ARG A 238 -0.05 -5.16 -10.84
C ARG A 238 0.57 -6.14 -9.87
N ASP A 239 -0.21 -6.54 -8.87
CA ASP A 239 0.20 -7.57 -7.94
C ASP A 239 -0.21 -8.93 -8.50
N TYR A 240 0.80 -9.74 -8.77
CA TYR A 240 0.58 -11.07 -9.31
C TYR A 240 -0.13 -11.97 -8.30
N HIS A 241 0.10 -11.77 -6.99
CA HIS A 241 -0.60 -12.50 -5.95
C HIS A 241 -2.09 -12.16 -5.97
N LEU A 242 -2.43 -10.87 -6.07
CA LEU A 242 -3.81 -10.42 -6.16
C LEU A 242 -4.51 -10.94 -7.42
N LYS A 243 -3.80 -11.04 -8.55
CA LYS A 243 -4.31 -11.70 -9.77
C LYS A 243 -4.68 -13.17 -9.49
N LEU A 244 -3.74 -13.95 -8.97
CA LEU A 244 -3.98 -15.37 -8.67
C LEU A 244 -5.15 -15.57 -7.71
N LEU A 245 -5.23 -14.74 -6.67
CA LEU A 245 -6.32 -14.79 -5.71
C LEU A 245 -7.66 -14.37 -6.34
N SER A 246 -7.66 -13.40 -7.28
CA SER A 246 -8.86 -13.01 -8.04
C SER A 246 -9.41 -14.17 -8.86
N ASP A 247 -8.53 -14.91 -9.54
CA ASP A 247 -8.90 -16.08 -10.34
C ASP A 247 -9.56 -17.16 -9.47
N ILE A 248 -9.03 -17.39 -8.26
CA ILE A 248 -9.57 -18.37 -7.30
C ILE A 248 -11.00 -18.02 -6.87
N ILE A 249 -11.29 -16.75 -6.60
CA ILE A 249 -12.60 -16.32 -6.10
C ILE A 249 -13.57 -15.90 -7.23
N GLY A 250 -13.14 -15.95 -8.49
CA GLY A 250 -13.93 -15.52 -9.64
C GLY A 250 -14.13 -14.00 -9.73
N GLN A 251 -13.25 -13.20 -9.12
CA GLN A 251 -13.31 -11.74 -9.20
C GLN A 251 -12.72 -11.28 -10.53
N LYS A 252 -13.47 -10.46 -11.27
CA LYS A 252 -12.98 -9.89 -12.52
C LYS A 252 -11.79 -8.96 -12.22
N ALA A 253 -10.65 -9.23 -12.84
CA ALA A 253 -9.43 -8.42 -12.70
C ALA A 253 -8.79 -8.10 -14.06
N ASP A 254 -8.23 -6.89 -14.20
CA ASP A 254 -7.33 -6.48 -15.27
C ASP A 254 -5.93 -6.32 -14.65
N TYR A 255 -5.03 -7.22 -15.03
CA TYR A 255 -3.66 -7.27 -14.50
C TYR A 255 -2.69 -6.62 -15.47
N ILE A 256 -1.95 -5.62 -14.99
CA ILE A 256 -0.94 -4.92 -15.78
C ILE A 256 0.43 -5.54 -15.45
N GLU A 257 1.02 -6.19 -16.45
CA GLU A 257 2.37 -6.71 -16.34
C GLU A 257 3.37 -5.60 -16.03
N LYS A 258 4.23 -5.83 -15.03
CA LYS A 258 5.33 -4.92 -14.74
C LYS A 258 6.31 -5.00 -15.91
N ALA A 259 6.56 -3.87 -16.57
CA ALA A 259 7.75 -3.72 -17.39
C ALA A 259 8.99 -4.05 -16.53
N GLU A 260 9.91 -4.84 -17.09
CA GLU A 260 11.17 -5.16 -16.42
C GLU A 260 11.83 -3.85 -15.95
N LYS A 261 12.08 -3.74 -14.64
CA LYS A 261 12.70 -2.53 -14.11
C LYS A 261 14.13 -2.43 -14.65
N PRO A 262 14.58 -1.26 -15.13
CA PRO A 262 16.01 -1.01 -15.22
C PRO A 262 16.60 -1.19 -13.81
N LYS A 263 17.66 -1.99 -13.71
CA LYS A 263 18.40 -2.20 -12.46
C LYS A 263 18.84 -0.82 -11.92
N CYS A 264 18.58 -0.57 -10.64
CA CYS A 264 18.95 0.67 -9.95
C CYS A 264 20.45 0.95 -10.02
#